data_AF-A0A3M0YYC2-F1
#
_entry.id   AF-A0A3M0YYC2-F1
#
_cell.length_a   1.000
_cell.length_b   1.000
_cell.length_c   1.000
_cell.angle_alpha   90.00
_cell.angle_beta   90.00
_cell.angle_gamma   90.00
#
_symmetry.space_group_name_H-M   'P 1'
#
loop_
_entity.id
_entity.type
_entity.pdbx_description
1 polymer ?
#
loop_
_entity_poly.entity_id
_entity_poly.type
_entity_poly.pdbx_seq_one_letter_code
_entity_poly.pdbx_strand_id
1 'polypeptide(L)'
;YEFNPKGSWYKGDAAATCIFEMEDGVVFNYTGSWCAEGFQTSWNGDWYLTFTGGGLEYILDRPPRITHPVPGDESFIRKQESRELPLTEVSPGGMGGALKEMLRFLRTGEKPQTECHDNIKSLAMVFAAMESSRRRERVTIEI
;
A
#
# COMPACT_ATOMS: atom_id res chain seq x y z
N TYR A 1 3.75 -11.69 -9.57
CA TYR A 1 3.09 -12.54 -10.59
C TYR A 1 1.60 -12.27 -10.53
N GLU A 2 0.93 -12.39 -11.66
CA GLU A 2 -0.53 -12.29 -11.79
C GLU A 2 -1.12 -13.66 -12.13
N PHE A 3 -2.38 -13.86 -11.78
CA PHE A 3 -3.09 -15.11 -12.01
C PHE A 3 -4.61 -14.91 -11.98
N ASN A 4 -5.32 -15.85 -12.60
CA ASN A 4 -6.77 -15.91 -12.55
C ASN A 4 -7.22 -17.10 -11.67
N PRO A 5 -7.79 -16.84 -10.47
CA PRO A 5 -8.31 -17.91 -9.62
C PRO A 5 -9.40 -18.74 -10.31
N LYS A 6 -9.54 -20.03 -9.97
CA LYS A 6 -10.52 -20.95 -10.59
C LYS A 6 -11.98 -20.47 -10.50
N GLY A 7 -12.33 -19.67 -9.49
CA GLY A 7 -13.68 -19.11 -9.29
C GLY A 7 -13.91 -17.75 -9.95
N SER A 8 -12.92 -17.20 -10.63
CA SER A 8 -13.02 -15.87 -11.24
C SER A 8 -13.97 -15.85 -12.44
N TRP A 9 -14.79 -14.80 -12.51
CA TRP A 9 -15.63 -14.48 -13.67
C TRP A 9 -14.89 -13.63 -14.72
N TYR A 10 -13.65 -13.22 -14.47
CA TYR A 10 -12.85 -12.45 -15.43
C TYR A 10 -12.23 -13.35 -16.49
N LYS A 11 -12.10 -12.82 -17.72
CA LYS A 11 -11.42 -13.49 -18.83
C LYS A 11 -9.90 -13.55 -18.63
N GLY A 12 -9.31 -12.54 -17.99
CA GLY A 12 -7.87 -12.41 -17.75
C GLY A 12 -7.52 -12.53 -16.27
N ASP A 13 -6.23 -12.44 -15.97
CA ASP A 13 -5.72 -12.48 -14.61
C ASP A 13 -6.32 -11.35 -13.76
N ALA A 14 -6.95 -11.74 -12.65
CA ALA A 14 -7.74 -10.84 -11.79
C ALA A 14 -7.18 -10.73 -10.37
N ALA A 15 -6.04 -11.38 -10.13
CA ALA A 15 -5.31 -11.34 -8.87
C ALA A 15 -3.81 -11.21 -9.12
N ALA A 16 -3.11 -10.57 -8.20
CA ALA A 16 -1.67 -10.39 -8.26
C ALA A 16 -1.05 -10.41 -6.86
N THR A 17 0.17 -10.95 -6.81
CA THR A 17 1.08 -10.81 -5.66
C THR A 17 2.40 -10.25 -6.16
N CYS A 18 2.80 -9.11 -5.60
CA CYS A 18 3.99 -8.36 -5.98
C CYS A 18 4.87 -8.11 -4.75
N ILE A 19 6.18 -8.21 -4.94
CA ILE A 19 7.20 -7.86 -3.94
C ILE A 19 8.09 -6.82 -4.60
N PHE A 20 8.21 -5.65 -3.96
CA PHE A 20 9.06 -4.56 -4.41
C PHE A 20 10.17 -4.33 -3.39
N GLU A 21 11.41 -4.34 -3.88
CA GLU A 21 12.55 -3.78 -3.15
C GLU A 21 12.64 -2.31 -3.53
N MET A 22 12.28 -1.45 -2.59
CA MET A 22 12.26 0.00 -2.73
C MET A 22 13.63 0.58 -2.35
N GLU A 23 13.79 1.90 -2.49
CA GLU A 23 14.94 2.63 -1.97
C GLU A 23 15.09 2.42 -0.44
N ASP A 24 16.32 2.63 0.05
CA ASP A 24 16.69 2.47 1.47
C ASP A 24 16.41 1.08 2.09
N GLY A 25 16.28 0.05 1.24
CA GLY A 25 16.07 -1.34 1.69
C GLY A 25 14.66 -1.63 2.20
N VAL A 26 13.69 -0.74 1.95
CA VAL A 26 12.29 -0.98 2.26
C VAL A 26 11.73 -2.07 1.35
N VAL A 27 11.03 -3.05 1.91
CA VAL A 27 10.34 -4.10 1.15
C VAL A 27 8.84 -3.86 1.21
N PHE A 28 8.20 -3.68 0.06
CA PHE A 28 6.76 -3.51 -0.07
C PHE A 28 6.12 -4.74 -0.71
N ASN A 29 5.20 -5.37 0.01
CA ASN A 29 4.42 -6.50 -0.48
C ASN A 29 2.99 -6.06 -0.79
N TYR A 30 2.54 -6.34 -2.01
CA TYR A 30 1.16 -6.11 -2.44
C TYR A 30 0.51 -7.45 -2.79
N THR A 31 -0.68 -7.69 -2.26
CA THR A 31 -1.56 -8.77 -2.71
C THR A 31 -2.95 -8.20 -2.94
N GLY A 32 -3.49 -8.43 -4.12
CA GLY A 32 -4.82 -7.95 -4.50
C GLY A 32 -5.56 -8.97 -5.35
N SER A 33 -6.88 -9.01 -5.20
CA SER A 33 -7.76 -9.81 -6.04
C SER A 33 -9.08 -9.09 -6.23
N TRP A 34 -9.51 -8.96 -7.48
CA TRP A 34 -10.80 -8.40 -7.87
C TRP A 34 -11.95 -9.40 -7.83
N CYS A 35 -11.65 -10.67 -7.53
CA CYS A 35 -12.61 -11.77 -7.58
C CYS A 35 -12.52 -12.70 -6.35
N ALA A 36 -11.76 -12.30 -5.32
CA ALA A 36 -11.68 -13.09 -4.10
C ALA A 36 -13.02 -13.03 -3.35
N GLU A 37 -13.55 -14.18 -2.98
CA GLU A 37 -14.68 -14.31 -2.06
C GLU A 37 -14.17 -14.62 -0.65
N GLY A 38 -14.88 -14.17 0.38
CA GLY A 38 -14.51 -14.35 1.79
C GLY A 38 -14.22 -13.01 2.49
N PHE A 39 -13.10 -12.93 3.21
CA PHE A 39 -12.72 -11.73 3.97
C PHE A 39 -12.23 -10.62 3.03
N GLN A 40 -13.11 -9.65 2.76
CA GLN A 40 -12.79 -8.48 1.96
C GLN A 40 -11.97 -7.48 2.80
N THR A 41 -11.04 -6.79 2.14
CA THR A 41 -10.45 -5.55 2.67
C THR A 41 -11.39 -4.38 2.45
N SER A 42 -11.08 -3.21 3.00
CA SER A 42 -11.71 -1.97 2.51
C SER A 42 -11.22 -1.64 1.09
N TRP A 43 -11.82 -0.62 0.48
CA TRP A 43 -11.32 -0.05 -0.78
C TRP A 43 -9.86 0.40 -0.69
N ASN A 44 -9.44 0.83 0.49
CA ASN A 44 -8.07 1.32 0.74
C ASN A 44 -7.08 0.17 1.01
N GLY A 45 -7.56 -1.06 1.11
CA GLY A 45 -6.75 -2.22 1.51
C GLY A 45 -6.48 -2.27 3.01
N ASP A 46 -5.92 -3.40 3.45
CA ASP A 46 -5.37 -3.54 4.80
C ASP A 46 -3.86 -3.34 4.74
N TRP A 47 -3.33 -2.54 5.68
CA TRP A 47 -1.92 -2.15 5.71
C TRP A 47 -1.25 -2.69 6.97
N TYR A 48 -0.09 -3.31 6.78
CA TYR A 48 0.80 -3.75 7.85
C TYR A 48 2.17 -3.15 7.61
N LEU A 49 2.64 -2.34 8.56
CA LEU A 49 3.94 -1.70 8.52
C LEU A 49 4.78 -2.22 9.67
N THR A 50 6.03 -2.55 9.38
CA THR A 50 7.03 -2.92 10.39
C THR A 50 8.17 -1.92 10.32
N PHE A 51 8.59 -1.41 11.47
CA PHE A 51 9.68 -0.47 11.63
C PHE A 51 10.58 -0.91 12.78
N THR A 52 11.78 -0.31 12.88
CA THR A 52 12.78 -0.68 13.90
C THR A 52 12.24 -0.58 15.34
N GLY A 53 11.31 0.35 15.57
CA GLY A 53 10.68 0.59 16.87
C GLY A 53 9.35 -0.12 17.10
N GLY A 54 8.87 -0.97 16.19
CA GLY A 54 7.55 -1.60 16.34
C GLY A 54 6.80 -1.85 15.03
N GLY A 55 5.48 -1.75 15.08
CA GLY A 55 4.62 -1.95 13.91
C GLY A 55 3.32 -1.17 13.96
N LEU A 56 2.65 -1.10 12.82
CA LEU A 56 1.34 -0.50 12.66
C LEU A 56 0.45 -1.41 11.82
N GLU A 57 -0.80 -1.58 12.25
CA GLU A 57 -1.85 -2.16 11.42
C GLU A 57 -2.96 -1.13 11.18
N TYR A 58 -3.46 -1.09 9.95
CA TYR A 58 -4.63 -0.34 9.55
C TYR A 58 -5.51 -1.27 8.72
N ILE A 59 -6.63 -1.70 9.32
CA ILE A 59 -7.46 -2.79 8.82
C ILE A 59 -8.90 -2.31 8.73
N LEU A 60 -9.56 -2.57 7.60
CA LEU A 60 -10.99 -2.27 7.38
C LEU A 60 -11.37 -0.80 7.69
N ASP A 61 -10.49 0.14 7.35
CA ASP A 61 -10.64 1.57 7.62
C ASP A 61 -10.90 1.94 9.11
N ARG A 62 -10.54 1.06 10.06
CA ARG A 62 -10.65 1.31 11.51
C ARG A 62 -9.49 2.15 12.03
N PRO A 63 -9.60 2.77 13.22
CA PRO A 63 -8.46 3.38 13.90
C PRO A 63 -7.20 2.50 13.85
N PRO A 64 -6.07 2.99 13.30
CA PRO A 64 -4.85 2.21 13.23
C PRO A 64 -4.39 1.79 14.63
N ARG A 65 -3.88 0.57 14.77
CA ARG A 65 -3.22 0.14 16.01
C ARG A 65 -1.72 0.19 15.81
N ILE A 66 -1.04 0.93 16.67
CA ILE A 66 0.42 0.96 16.73
C ILE A 66 0.90 0.08 17.88
N THR A 67 2.04 -0.56 17.68
CA THR A 67 2.70 -1.37 18.70
C THR A 67 4.19 -1.05 18.78
N HIS A 68 4.75 -1.13 19.99
CA HIS A 68 6.18 -0.94 20.25
C HIS A 68 6.66 -1.90 21.35
N PRO A 69 7.95 -2.30 21.34
CA PRO A 69 8.51 -3.12 22.40
C PRO A 69 8.47 -2.41 23.76
N VAL A 70 8.16 -3.15 24.81
CA VAL A 70 8.25 -2.66 26.20
C VAL A 70 9.70 -2.25 26.49
N PRO A 71 9.97 -1.01 26.95
CA PRO A 71 11.33 -0.58 27.28
C PRO A 71 11.98 -1.46 28.35
N GLY A 72 13.22 -1.89 28.11
CA GLY A 72 13.98 -2.74 29.04
C GLY A 72 13.62 -4.22 29.01
N ASP A 73 12.71 -4.67 28.14
CA ASP A 73 12.47 -6.10 27.93
C ASP A 73 13.54 -6.72 27.03
N GLU A 74 14.30 -7.67 27.60
CA GLU A 74 15.39 -8.41 26.95
C GLU A 74 15.01 -9.83 26.52
N SER A 75 13.72 -10.18 26.58
CA SER A 75 13.25 -11.50 26.13
C SER A 75 13.44 -11.71 24.62
N PHE A 76 13.63 -12.97 24.20
CA PHE A 76 13.80 -13.35 22.79
C PHE A 76 12.62 -12.89 21.91
N ILE A 77 11.40 -13.00 22.44
CA ILE A 77 10.21 -12.37 21.87
C ILE A 77 9.77 -11.28 22.84
N ARG A 78 10.24 -10.05 22.59
CA ARG A 78 9.93 -8.87 23.42
C ARG A 78 8.43 -8.67 23.54
N LYS A 79 7.94 -8.45 24.76
CA LYS A 79 6.58 -7.98 25.00
C LYS A 79 6.35 -6.68 24.25
N GLN A 80 5.14 -6.52 23.76
CA GLN A 80 4.72 -5.34 23.03
C GLN A 80 3.64 -4.61 23.82
N GLU A 81 3.71 -3.29 23.82
CA GLU A 81 2.58 -2.43 24.15
C GLU A 81 1.87 -2.02 22.86
N SER A 82 0.57 -1.83 22.93
CA SER A 82 -0.22 -1.40 21.78
C SER A 82 -1.24 -0.35 22.18
N ARG A 83 -1.50 0.59 21.28
CA ARG A 83 -2.57 1.58 21.42
C ARG A 83 -3.21 1.89 20.08
N GLU A 84 -4.46 2.32 20.10
CA GLU A 84 -5.12 2.87 18.93
C GLU A 84 -4.66 4.31 18.69
N LEU A 85 -4.52 4.66 17.42
CA LEU A 85 -4.30 6.01 16.95
C LEU A 85 -5.63 6.59 16.45
N PRO A 86 -5.93 7.87 16.71
CA PRO A 86 -7.13 8.48 16.17
C PRO A 86 -7.08 8.49 14.64
N LEU A 87 -8.24 8.24 14.01
CA LEU A 87 -8.36 8.45 12.58
C LEU A 87 -8.20 9.93 12.27
N THR A 88 -7.38 10.24 11.26
CA THR A 88 -7.30 11.59 10.72
C THR A 88 -8.43 11.78 9.72
N GLU A 89 -9.30 12.74 9.98
CA GLU A 89 -10.35 13.08 9.02
C GLU A 89 -9.74 13.80 7.81
N VAL A 90 -9.83 13.16 6.64
CA VAL A 90 -9.45 13.78 5.36
C VAL A 90 -10.71 14.33 4.71
N SER A 91 -10.88 15.65 4.77
CA SER A 91 -12.05 16.33 4.22
C SER A 91 -11.70 17.51 3.30
N PRO A 92 -12.25 17.53 2.07
CA PRO A 92 -12.95 16.43 1.41
C PRO A 92 -12.00 15.26 1.12
N GLY A 93 -12.48 14.03 1.28
CA GLY A 93 -11.77 12.81 0.88
C GLY A 93 -11.96 12.48 -0.60
N GLY A 94 -11.28 11.42 -1.07
CA GLY A 94 -11.44 10.86 -2.41
C GLY A 94 -11.32 11.90 -3.53
N MET A 95 -12.23 11.85 -4.50
CA MET A 95 -12.25 12.76 -5.65
C MET A 95 -12.38 14.23 -5.25
N GLY A 96 -13.16 14.53 -4.19
CA GLY A 96 -13.29 15.90 -3.69
C GLY A 96 -11.96 16.46 -3.17
N GLY A 97 -11.18 15.61 -2.47
CA GLY A 97 -9.82 15.93 -2.02
C GLY A 97 -8.87 16.20 -3.17
N ALA A 98 -8.87 15.32 -4.17
CA ALA A 98 -8.05 15.48 -5.38
C ALA A 98 -8.38 16.78 -6.13
N LEU A 99 -9.68 17.09 -6.32
CA LEU A 99 -10.11 18.34 -6.94
C LEU A 99 -9.69 19.56 -6.12
N LYS A 100 -9.76 19.50 -4.78
CA LYS A 100 -9.29 20.58 -3.90
C LYS A 100 -7.79 20.82 -4.07
N GLU A 101 -6.97 19.77 -4.11
CA GLU A 101 -5.52 19.92 -4.35
C GLU A 101 -5.22 20.48 -5.74
N MET A 102 -5.91 20.02 -6.78
CA MET A 102 -5.79 20.55 -8.14
C MET A 102 -6.13 22.04 -8.20
N LEU A 103 -7.25 22.45 -7.60
CA LEU A 103 -7.66 23.86 -7.56
C LEU A 103 -6.69 24.73 -6.76
N ARG A 104 -6.06 24.19 -5.70
CA ARG A 104 -5.00 24.87 -4.96
C ARG A 104 -3.77 25.08 -5.85
N PHE A 105 -3.29 24.03 -6.52
CA PHE A 105 -2.17 24.12 -7.47
C PHE A 105 -2.41 25.20 -8.54
N LEU A 106 -3.60 25.23 -9.15
CA LEU A 106 -3.94 26.24 -10.16
C LEU A 106 -3.91 27.68 -9.63
N ARG A 107 -4.15 27.88 -8.32
CA ARG A 107 -4.17 29.21 -7.69
C ARG A 107 -2.81 29.64 -7.15
N THR A 108 -2.01 28.71 -6.65
CA THR A 108 -0.81 29.01 -5.86
C THR A 108 0.49 28.46 -6.46
N GLY A 109 0.41 27.52 -7.38
CA GLY A 109 1.55 26.75 -7.88
C GLY A 109 2.04 25.66 -6.92
N GLU A 110 1.41 25.45 -5.76
CA GLU A 110 1.76 24.40 -4.81
C GLU A 110 1.46 23.02 -5.40
N LYS A 111 2.50 22.20 -5.62
CA LYS A 111 2.36 20.90 -6.28
C LYS A 111 1.47 19.95 -5.44
N PRO A 112 0.49 19.26 -6.06
CA PRO A 112 -0.32 18.26 -5.39
C PRO A 112 0.51 17.01 -5.07
N GLN A 113 0.02 16.19 -4.13
CA GLN A 113 0.74 14.98 -3.68
C GLN A 113 0.94 13.96 -4.81
N THR A 114 -0.01 13.90 -5.74
CA THR A 114 -0.04 12.93 -6.84
C THR A 114 0.11 13.60 -8.21
N GLU A 115 0.97 14.62 -8.28
CA GLU A 115 1.34 15.25 -9.54
C GLU A 115 1.90 14.23 -10.54
N CYS A 116 1.65 14.40 -11.84
CA CYS A 116 1.84 13.33 -12.81
C CYS A 116 3.30 12.85 -12.92
N HIS A 117 4.29 13.70 -12.70
CA HIS A 117 5.70 13.28 -12.74
C HIS A 117 6.06 12.36 -11.58
N ASP A 118 5.42 12.52 -10.41
CA ASP A 118 5.59 11.56 -9.32
C ASP A 118 4.83 10.25 -9.62
N ASN A 119 3.64 10.35 -10.22
CA ASN A 119 2.84 9.17 -10.58
C ASN A 119 3.45 8.28 -11.68
N ILE A 120 4.36 8.82 -12.51
CA ILE A 120 5.17 8.02 -13.45
C ILE A 120 5.88 6.87 -12.72
N LYS A 121 6.34 7.09 -11.49
CA LYS A 121 7.00 6.05 -10.68
C LYS A 121 6.04 4.91 -10.33
N SER A 122 4.80 5.22 -9.97
CA SER A 122 3.76 4.21 -9.74
C SER A 122 3.46 3.39 -11.00
N LEU A 123 3.41 4.05 -12.16
CA LEU A 123 3.19 3.35 -13.44
C LEU A 123 4.37 2.42 -13.80
N ALA A 124 5.61 2.86 -13.55
CA ALA A 124 6.79 2.02 -13.74
C ALA A 124 6.73 0.74 -12.89
N MET A 125 6.25 0.84 -11.64
CA MET A 125 6.01 -0.33 -10.78
C MET A 125 4.99 -1.31 -11.39
N VAL A 126 3.90 -0.80 -11.97
CA VAL A 126 2.87 -1.64 -12.62
C VAL A 126 3.47 -2.38 -13.83
N PHE A 127 4.14 -1.68 -14.73
CA PHE A 127 4.73 -2.30 -15.92
C PHE A 127 5.82 -3.30 -15.56
N ALA A 128 6.65 -3.01 -14.56
CA ALA A 128 7.66 -3.94 -14.08
C ALA A 128 7.05 -5.19 -13.44
N ALA A 129 5.93 -5.07 -12.72
CA ALA A 129 5.22 -6.21 -12.16
C ALA A 129 4.64 -7.12 -13.26
N MET A 130 4.09 -6.54 -14.33
CA MET A 130 3.62 -7.28 -15.50
C MET A 130 4.78 -8.00 -16.19
N GLU A 131 5.91 -7.31 -16.40
CA GLU A 131 7.07 -7.90 -17.05
C GLU A 131 7.71 -9.02 -16.21
N SER A 132 7.82 -8.81 -14.89
CA SER A 132 8.27 -9.83 -13.94
C SER A 132 7.36 -11.06 -13.98
N SER A 133 6.05 -10.86 -14.04
CA SER A 133 5.08 -11.95 -14.17
C SER A 133 5.30 -12.76 -15.46
N ARG A 134 5.47 -12.07 -16.60
CA ARG A 134 5.69 -12.68 -17.91
C ARG A 134 6.98 -13.50 -17.97
N ARG A 135 8.07 -12.96 -17.42
CA ARG A 135 9.40 -13.60 -17.42
C ARG A 135 9.61 -14.61 -16.30
N ARG A 136 8.80 -14.54 -15.23
CA ARG A 136 8.96 -15.31 -13.98
C ARG A 136 10.30 -15.06 -13.29
N GLU A 137 10.79 -13.83 -13.35
CA GLU A 137 12.05 -13.41 -12.72
C GLU A 137 11.92 -12.01 -12.11
N ARG A 138 12.91 -11.63 -11.31
CA ARG A 138 13.01 -10.26 -10.78
C ARG A 138 13.36 -9.30 -11.92
N VAL A 139 12.71 -8.14 -11.94
CA VAL A 139 12.98 -7.06 -12.90
C VAL A 139 13.40 -5.81 -12.13
N THR A 140 14.45 -5.13 -12.60
CA THR A 140 14.86 -3.82 -12.09
C THR A 140 13.97 -2.74 -12.68
N ILE A 141 13.53 -1.80 -11.84
CA ILE A 141 12.73 -0.65 -12.26
C ILE A 141 13.69 0.53 -12.49
N GLU A 142 13.68 1.07 -13.71
CA GLU A 142 14.45 2.26 -14.09
C GLU A 142 13.45 3.36 -14.50
N ILE A 143 13.62 4.58 -13.97
CA ILE A 143 12.73 5.74 -14.17
C ILE A 143 13.57 6.96 -14.55
#